data_AF-A0A7V9K980-F1
#
_entry.id   AF-A0A7V9K980-F1
#
_cell.length_a   1.000
_cell.length_b   1.000
_cell.length_c   1.000
_cell.angle_alpha   90.00
_cell.angle_beta   90.00
_cell.angle_gamma   90.00
#
_symmetry.space_group_name_H-M   'P 1'
#
loop_
_entity.id
_entity.type
_entity.pdbx_description
1 polymer ?
#
loop_
_entity_poly.entity_id
_entity_poly.type
_entity_poly.pdbx_seq_one_letter_code
_entity_poly.pdbx_strand_id
1 'polypeptide(L)'
;MDGLMLIRAAYLTRERPDEVRGFYRRVFRAGGWQVANVEYTGDVWHFLVLRGGREAGVEVLPRGESSEVKIEISGPAGGAQESGASAGGSKR
;
A
#
# COMPACT_ATOMS: atom_id res chain seq x y z
N MET A 1 22.33 12.09 3.80
CA MET A 1 20.91 12.48 3.89
C MET A 1 20.12 11.31 3.36
N ASP A 2 19.54 10.50 4.25
CA ASP A 2 18.67 9.40 3.84
C ASP A 2 17.37 10.02 3.32
N GLY A 3 17.23 10.06 1.99
CA GLY A 3 16.09 10.69 1.34
C GLY A 3 14.78 9.96 1.66
N LEU A 4 13.68 10.70 1.69
CA LEU A 4 12.34 10.13 1.63
C LEU A 4 11.98 9.88 0.16
N MET A 5 11.49 8.68 -0.15
CA MET A 5 10.90 8.35 -1.44
C MET A 5 9.39 8.54 -1.35
N LEU A 6 8.81 9.16 -2.38
CA LEU A 6 7.36 9.27 -2.56
C LEU A 6 6.98 8.73 -3.93
N ILE A 7 6.04 7.78 -3.96
CA ILE A 7 5.45 7.24 -5.18
C ILE A 7 3.98 7.60 -5.18
N ARG A 8 3.48 8.08 -6.32
CA ARG A 8 2.06 8.37 -6.54
C ARG A 8 1.57 7.65 -7.78
N ALA A 9 0.39 7.05 -7.67
CA ALA A 9 -0.32 6.48 -8.80
C ALA A 9 -1.81 6.80 -8.69
N ALA A 10 -2.45 7.03 -9.82
CA ALA A 10 -3.89 7.18 -9.90
C ALA A 10 -4.42 6.45 -11.14
N TYR A 11 -5.55 5.78 -11.02
CA TYR A 11 -6.17 5.07 -12.13
C TYR A 11 -7.69 4.98 -11.97
N LEU A 12 -8.37 4.73 -13.10
CA LEU A 12 -9.81 4.49 -13.15
C LEU A 12 -10.08 2.99 -13.33
N THR A 13 -11.15 2.51 -12.71
CA THR A 13 -11.65 1.15 -12.88
C THR A 13 -13.18 1.16 -13.00
N ARG A 14 -13.75 0.21 -13.74
CA ARG A 14 -15.20 0.05 -13.90
C ARG A 14 -15.88 -0.51 -12.63
N GLU A 15 -15.10 -1.05 -11.71
CA GLU A 15 -15.60 -1.60 -10.45
C GLU A 15 -16.13 -0.49 -9.53
N ARG A 16 -17.14 -0.83 -8.72
CA ARG A 16 -17.72 0.08 -7.72
C ARG A 16 -16.81 0.22 -6.49
N PRO A 17 -16.93 1.30 -5.70
CA PRO A 17 -16.01 1.55 -4.58
C PRO A 17 -15.89 0.40 -3.58
N ASP A 18 -16.99 -0.31 -3.28
CA ASP A 18 -16.97 -1.44 -2.35
C ASP A 18 -16.26 -2.68 -2.90
N GLU A 19 -16.31 -2.92 -4.20
CA GLU A 19 -15.60 -4.01 -4.87
C GLU A 19 -14.09 -3.73 -4.84
N VAL A 20 -13.71 -2.49 -5.14
CA VAL A 20 -12.32 -2.01 -5.07
C VAL A 20 -11.79 -2.07 -3.64
N ARG A 21 -12.58 -1.63 -2.65
CA ARG A 21 -12.26 -1.77 -1.22
C ARG A 21 -12.00 -3.23 -0.85
N GLY A 22 -12.85 -4.15 -1.31
CA GLY A 22 -12.69 -5.58 -1.10
C GLY A 22 -11.42 -6.13 -1.75
N PHE A 23 -11.11 -5.69 -2.97
CA PHE A 23 -9.87 -6.02 -3.68
C PHE A 23 -8.62 -5.58 -2.88
N TYR A 24 -8.57 -4.32 -2.45
CA TYR A 24 -7.40 -3.80 -1.72
C TYR A 24 -7.18 -4.48 -0.37
N ARG A 25 -8.24 -4.81 0.38
CA ARG A 25 -8.10 -5.62 1.61
C ARG A 25 -7.39 -6.96 1.35
N ARG A 26 -7.65 -7.60 0.21
CA ARG A 26 -6.96 -8.83 -0.19
C ARG A 26 -5.51 -8.57 -0.60
N VAL A 27 -5.26 -7.51 -1.35
CA VAL A 27 -3.90 -7.08 -1.75
C VAL A 27 -3.04 -6.80 -0.52
N PHE A 28 -3.54 -6.06 0.46
CA PHE A 28 -2.81 -5.74 1.68
C PHE A 28 -2.44 -7.01 2.45
N ARG A 29 -3.43 -7.89 2.67
CA ARG A 29 -3.22 -9.16 3.35
C ARG A 29 -2.19 -10.04 2.62
N ALA A 30 -2.30 -10.18 1.30
CA ALA A 30 -1.38 -11.00 0.51
C ALA A 30 0.03 -10.39 0.44
N GLY A 31 0.14 -9.07 0.45
CA GLY A 31 1.40 -8.33 0.38
C GLY A 31 2.07 -8.08 1.73
N GLY A 32 1.53 -8.60 2.84
CA GLY A 32 2.06 -8.39 4.19
C GLY A 32 1.96 -6.94 4.67
N TRP A 33 1.00 -6.17 4.17
CA TRP A 33 0.71 -4.82 4.66
C TRP A 33 -0.25 -4.89 5.85
N GLN A 34 0.13 -4.23 6.94
CA GLN A 34 -0.75 -4.06 8.09
C GLN A 34 -1.69 -2.89 7.86
N VAL A 35 -2.99 -3.11 8.07
CA VAL A 35 -3.98 -2.02 8.04
C VAL A 35 -3.90 -1.24 9.35
N ALA A 36 -3.43 0.00 9.28
CA ALA A 36 -3.35 0.91 10.42
C ALA A 36 -4.67 1.65 10.63
N ASN A 37 -5.32 2.07 9.55
CA ASN A 37 -6.63 2.74 9.60
C ASN A 37 -7.47 2.43 8.35
N VAL A 38 -8.79 2.42 8.52
CA VAL A 38 -9.77 2.42 7.42
C VAL A 38 -10.92 3.33 7.79
N GLU A 39 -11.16 4.34 6.97
CA GLU A 39 -12.23 5.30 7.16
C GLU A 39 -13.11 5.40 5.91
N TYR A 40 -14.37 5.75 6.13
CA TYR A 40 -15.32 6.06 5.07
C TYR A 40 -15.91 7.44 5.31
N THR A 41 -15.60 8.38 4.44
CA THR A 41 -15.98 9.79 4.58
C THR A 41 -16.27 10.40 3.22
N GLY A 42 -17.41 11.09 3.08
CA GLY A 42 -17.78 11.77 1.83
C GLY A 42 -17.84 10.83 0.61
N ASP A 43 -18.38 9.63 0.81
CA ASP A 43 -18.42 8.53 -0.16
C ASP A 43 -17.06 7.97 -0.60
N VAL A 44 -15.97 8.36 0.07
CA VAL A 44 -14.61 7.89 -0.22
C VAL A 44 -14.15 6.90 0.84
N TRP A 45 -13.57 5.79 0.41
CA TRP A 45 -12.82 4.90 1.29
C TRP A 45 -11.37 5.38 1.39
N HIS A 46 -10.87 5.53 2.61
CA HIS A 46 -9.49 5.87 2.91
C HIS A 46 -8.83 4.72 3.67
N PHE A 47 -7.72 4.20 3.13
CA PHE A 47 -6.88 3.22 3.81
C PHE A 47 -5.54 3.84 4.17
N LEU A 48 -5.07 3.55 5.38
CA LEU A 48 -3.69 3.72 5.78
C LEU A 48 -3.09 2.35 6.09
N VAL A 49 -2.03 1.97 5.38
CA VAL A 49 -1.37 0.67 5.56
C VAL A 49 0.15 0.81 5.73
N LEU A 50 0.75 -0.08 6.51
CA LEU A 50 2.16 -0.05 6.88
C LEU A 50 2.88 -1.34 6.50
N ARG A 51 4.12 -1.25 6.04
CA ARG A 51 5.00 -2.40 5.81
C ARG A 51 6.47 -2.02 5.86
N GLY A 52 7.23 -2.60 6.79
CA GLY A 52 8.70 -2.49 6.81
C GLY A 52 9.22 -1.05 6.76
N GLY A 53 8.61 -0.14 7.53
CA GLY A 53 8.97 1.29 7.54
C GLY A 53 8.43 2.11 6.36
N ARG A 54 7.61 1.52 5.50
CA ARG A 54 6.84 2.23 4.47
C ARG A 54 5.40 2.42 4.91
N GLU A 55 4.83 3.53 4.50
CA GLU A 55 3.42 3.86 4.64
C GLU A 55 2.78 3.95 3.25
N ALA A 56 1.54 3.50 3.12
CA ALA A 56 0.76 3.72 1.91
C ALA A 56 -0.66 4.19 2.25
N GLY A 57 -1.06 5.28 1.59
CA GLY A 57 -2.43 5.76 1.53
C GLY A 57 -3.12 5.22 0.27
N VAL A 58 -4.31 4.66 0.41
CA VAL A 58 -5.17 4.29 -0.74
C VAL A 58 -6.53 4.94 -0.57
N GLU A 59 -6.90 5.78 -1.53
CA GLU A 59 -8.22 6.38 -1.62
C GLU A 59 -9.02 5.75 -2.75
N VAL A 60 -10.30 5.46 -2.50
CA VAL A 60 -11.23 4.95 -3.50
C VAL A 60 -12.42 5.90 -3.59
N LEU A 61 -12.50 6.63 -4.68
CA LEU A 61 -13.51 7.66 -4.92
C LEU A 61 -14.54 7.18 -5.96
N PRO A 62 -15.84 7.43 -5.76
CA PRO A 62 -16.85 7.16 -6.77
C PRO A 62 -16.71 8.13 -7.96
N ARG A 63 -16.85 7.60 -9.18
CA ARG A 63 -16.85 8.33 -10.44
C ARG A 63 -18.01 7.84 -11.31
N GLY A 64 -19.22 8.30 -11.01
CA GLY A 64 -20.43 7.85 -11.70
C GLY A 64 -20.61 6.33 -11.56
N GLU A 65 -20.47 5.61 -12.67
CA GLU A 65 -20.54 4.13 -12.68
C GLU A 65 -19.21 3.40 -12.45
N SER A 66 -18.16 4.16 -12.12
CA SER A 66 -16.78 3.68 -11.99
C SER A 66 -16.16 4.17 -10.68
N SER A 67 -14.91 3.79 -10.42
CA SER A 67 -14.13 4.31 -9.30
C SER A 67 -12.79 4.87 -9.78
N GLU A 68 -12.34 5.95 -9.13
CA GLU A 68 -10.96 6.39 -9.18
C GLU A 68 -10.23 5.89 -7.95
N VAL A 69 -9.04 5.35 -8.15
CA VAL A 69 -8.16 4.93 -7.06
C VAL A 69 -6.93 5.81 -7.08
N LYS A 70 -6.57 6.34 -5.92
CA LYS A 70 -5.33 7.08 -5.71
C LYS A 70 -4.48 6.34 -4.69
N ILE A 71 -3.21 6.17 -5.01
CA ILE A 71 -2.23 5.50 -4.15
C ILE A 71 -1.07 6.46 -3.94
N GLU A 72 -0.71 6.64 -2.68
CA GLU A 72 0.53 7.28 -2.27
C GLU A 72 1.32 6.31 -1.42
N ILE A 73 2.61 6.12 -1.71
CA ILE A 73 3.52 5.29 -0.91
C ILE A 73 4.72 6.15 -0.53
N SER A 74 5.01 6.21 0.76
CA SER A 74 6.13 6.95 1.32
C SER A 74 7.02 6.05 2.18
N GLY A 75 8.29 6.41 2.31
CA GLY A 75 9.23 5.73 3.20
C GLY A 75 10.70 6.03 2.87
N PRO A 76 11.64 5.33 3.53
CA PRO A 76 13.07 5.51 3.29
C PRO A 76 13.45 5.17 1.85
N ALA A 77 14.26 6.02 1.20
CA ALA A 77 14.76 5.78 -0.16
C ALA A 77 15.71 4.57 -0.25
N GLY A 78 16.41 4.24 0.84
CA GLY A 78 17.36 3.13 0.94
C GLY A 78 16.70 1.79 1.29
N GLY A 79 15.55 1.48 0.69
CA GLY A 79 14.63 0.39 1.03
C GLY A 79 15.24 -0.82 1.76
N ALA A 80 14.60 -1.24 2.86
CA ALA A 80 15.01 -2.38 3.68
C ALA A 80 15.39 -3.60 2.82
N GLN A 81 16.69 -3.80 2.65
CA GLN A 81 17.28 -5.08 2.34
C GLN A 81 17.21 -5.87 3.65
N GLU A 82 16.25 -6.79 3.77
CA GLU A 82 16.31 -7.79 4.82
C GLU A 82 17.60 -8.60 4.61
N SER A 83 18.61 -8.24 5.40
CA SER A 83 19.87 -8.95 5.54
C SER A 83 19.58 -10.32 6.17
N GLY A 84 19.45 -11.32 5.31
CA GLY A 84 19.61 -12.73 5.66
C GLY A 84 21.06 -13.17 5.51
N ALA A 85 22.01 -12.49 6.16
CA ALA A 85 23.34 -13.04 6.35
C ALA A 85 23.30 -14.05 7.50
N SER A 86 23.17 -15.35 7.19
CA SER A 86 23.74 -16.39 8.05
C SER A 86 25.00 -16.91 7.36
N ALA A 87 26.13 -16.41 7.84
CA ALA A 87 27.42 -17.02 7.61
C ALA A 87 27.41 -18.40 8.27
N GLY A 88 27.58 -19.44 7.46
CA GLY A 88 27.71 -20.82 7.89
C GLY A 88 28.67 -21.57 6.98
N GLY A 89 29.87 -21.02 6.78
CA GLY A 89 30.96 -21.80 6.23
C GLY A 89 31.46 -22.79 7.27
N SER A 90 31.36 -24.09 6.98
CA SER A 90 32.29 -25.06 7.53
C SER A 90 32.53 -26.15 6.49
N LYS A 91 33.73 -26.10 5.90
CA LYS A 91 34.32 -27.21 5.16
C LYS A 91 34.47 -28.39 6.11
N ARG A 92 34.08 -29.58 5.67
CA ARG A 92 34.87 -30.81 5.83
C ARG A 92 34.51 -31.77 4.70
#